data_AF-A0A285T0D0-F1
#
_entry.id   AF-A0A285T0D0-F1
#
_cell.length_a   1.000
_cell.length_b   1.000
_cell.length_c   1.000
_cell.angle_alpha   90.00
_cell.angle_beta   90.00
_cell.angle_gamma   90.00
#
_symmetry.space_group_name_H-M   'P 1'
#
loop_
_entity.id
_entity.type
_entity.pdbx_description
1 polymer ?
#
loop_
_entity_poly.entity_id
_entity_poly.type
_entity_poly.pdbx_seq_one_letter_code
_entity_poly.pdbx_strand_id
1 'polypeptide(L)'
;MKRGIILNNGQCIHISDGEVWMTTWELADLFYTTSGAIHIAIKRILKANVLKSHEACKYIKLENGNNADVYNLDMVIALSYQIDTGHSAVFRKWLINKVARKQEYNILLYLNGTSHTLYC
;
A
#
# COMPACT_ATOMS: atom_id res chain seq x y z
N MET A 1 5.02 12.08 -15.33
CA MET A 1 3.72 12.20 -14.62
C MET A 1 4.04 12.44 -13.15
N LYS A 2 3.42 13.45 -12.53
CA LYS A 2 3.52 13.64 -11.08
C LYS A 2 2.72 12.55 -10.37
N ARG A 3 3.34 11.82 -9.45
CA ARG A 3 2.75 10.68 -8.72
C ARG A 3 2.95 10.84 -7.22
N GLY A 4 1.96 10.38 -6.46
CA GLY A 4 2.05 10.26 -5.02
C GLY A 4 2.95 9.09 -4.63
N ILE A 5 3.79 9.31 -3.62
CA ILE A 5 4.66 8.29 -3.02
C ILE A 5 4.34 8.27 -1.53
N ILE A 6 4.21 7.05 -0.98
CA ILE A 6 4.02 6.85 0.45
C ILE A 6 5.38 6.59 1.07
N LEU A 7 5.69 7.31 2.15
CA LEU A 7 6.92 7.17 2.91
C LEU A 7 6.59 6.66 4.31
N ASN A 8 7.46 5.79 4.85
CA ASN A 8 7.30 5.20 6.17
C ASN A 8 8.66 5.14 6.87
N ASN A 9 8.82 5.92 7.93
CA ASN A 9 10.05 5.91 8.74
C ASN A 9 9.94 5.01 9.99
N GLY A 10 8.92 4.14 10.05
CA GLY A 10 8.64 3.25 11.17
C GLY A 10 7.84 3.89 12.30
N GLN A 11 7.55 5.19 12.26
CA GLN A 11 6.76 5.90 13.28
C GLN A 11 5.60 6.69 12.66
N CYS A 12 5.84 7.34 11.53
CA CYS A 12 4.85 8.11 10.79
C CYS A 12 4.79 7.69 9.32
N ILE A 13 3.61 7.86 8.74
CA ILE A 13 3.35 7.68 7.31
C ILE A 13 3.06 9.04 6.70
N HIS A 14 3.77 9.36 5.62
CA HIS A 14 3.59 10.56 4.83
C HIS A 14 3.18 10.17 3.40
N ILE A 15 2.29 10.95 2.78
CA ILE A 15 1.89 10.76 1.38
C ILE A 15 2.11 12.07 0.64
N SER A 16 2.93 12.02 -0.40
CA SER A 16 3.13 13.15 -1.31
C SER A 16 1.91 13.40 -2.19
N ASP A 17 1.76 14.63 -2.68
CA ASP A 17 0.64 15.00 -3.55
C ASP A 17 0.58 14.17 -4.84
N GLY A 18 -0.65 13.81 -5.23
CA GLY A 18 -0.94 13.09 -6.47
C GLY A 18 -1.55 11.70 -6.21
N GLU A 19 -1.95 11.04 -7.30
CA GLU A 19 -2.42 9.66 -7.23
C GLU A 19 -1.24 8.73 -6.92
N VAL A 20 -1.44 7.80 -5.99
CA VAL A 20 -0.38 6.87 -5.56
C VAL A 20 -0.01 5.93 -6.69
N TRP A 21 1.24 6.03 -7.13
CA TRP A 21 1.88 5.09 -8.04
C TRP A 21 3.32 4.90 -7.60
N MET A 22 3.64 3.70 -7.11
CA MET A 22 4.94 3.41 -6.50
C MET A 22 5.67 2.31 -7.27
N THR A 23 6.97 2.47 -7.45
CA THR A 23 7.87 1.48 -8.04
C THR A 23 8.18 0.37 -7.03
N THR A 24 8.70 -0.77 -7.50
CA THR A 24 9.16 -1.87 -6.64
C THR A 24 10.17 -1.41 -5.57
N TRP A 25 11.07 -0.47 -5.89
CA TRP A 25 12.06 0.04 -4.93
C TRP A 25 11.40 0.88 -3.84
N GLU A 26 10.47 1.77 -4.19
CA GLU A 26 9.75 2.58 -3.21
C GLU A 26 8.84 1.72 -2.33
N LEU A 27 8.27 0.64 -2.87
CA LEU A 27 7.53 -0.35 -2.08
C LEU A 27 8.44 -1.10 -1.10
N ALA A 28 9.66 -1.44 -1.54
CA ALA A 28 10.65 -2.09 -0.69
C ALA A 28 11.06 -1.18 0.47
N ASP A 29 11.26 0.11 0.19
CA ASP A 29 11.53 1.15 1.20
C ASP A 29 10.35 1.31 2.17
N LEU A 30 9.12 1.44 1.65
CA LEU A 30 7.88 1.60 2.43
C LEU A 30 7.67 0.49 3.46
N PHE A 31 7.98 -0.75 3.09
CA PHE A 31 7.77 -1.92 3.94
C PHE A 31 9.06 -2.43 4.60
N TYR A 32 10.18 -1.71 4.45
CA TYR A 32 11.48 -2.09 4.98
C TYR A 32 11.85 -3.54 4.65
N THR A 33 11.79 -3.86 3.36
CA THR A 33 12.07 -5.18 2.81
C THR A 33 12.89 -5.08 1.53
N THR A 34 13.11 -6.20 0.84
CA THR A 34 13.85 -6.23 -0.43
C THR A 34 12.91 -6.16 -1.63
N SER A 35 13.38 -5.59 -2.75
CA SER A 35 12.66 -5.63 -4.02
C SER A 35 12.31 -7.05 -4.47
N GLY A 36 13.14 -8.04 -4.13
CA GLY A 36 12.86 -9.46 -4.39
C GLY A 36 11.64 -9.97 -3.61
N ALA A 37 11.53 -9.63 -2.33
CA ALA A 37 10.37 -9.97 -1.52
C ALA A 37 9.08 -9.31 -2.05
N ILE A 38 9.16 -8.04 -2.45
CA ILE A 38 8.05 -7.33 -3.10
C ILE A 38 7.62 -8.05 -4.39
N HIS A 39 8.57 -8.40 -5.26
CA HIS A 39 8.25 -9.07 -6.53
C HIS A 39 7.57 -10.43 -6.32
N ILE A 40 8.03 -11.20 -5.32
CA ILE A 40 7.39 -12.46 -4.94
C ILE A 40 5.96 -12.22 -4.42
N ALA A 41 5.76 -11.21 -3.57
CA ALA A 41 4.45 -10.90 -3.02
C ALA A 41 3.46 -10.41 -4.09
N ILE A 42 3.89 -9.55 -5.01
CA ILE A 42 3.09 -9.12 -6.18
C ILE A 42 2.65 -10.33 -7.00
N LYS A 43 3.60 -11.23 -7.33
CA LYS A 43 3.29 -12.47 -8.06
C LYS A 43 2.23 -13.32 -7.34
N ARG A 44 2.29 -13.43 -6.00
CA ARG A 44 1.27 -14.15 -5.22
C ARG A 44 -0.10 -13.48 -5.30
N ILE A 45 -0.17 -12.16 -5.13
CA ILE A 45 -1.42 -11.37 -5.20
C ILE A 45 -2.09 -11.55 -6.56
N LEU A 46 -1.33 -11.39 -7.65
CA LEU A 46 -1.84 -11.53 -9.01
C LEU A 46 -2.25 -12.98 -9.33
N LYS A 47 -1.44 -13.97 -8.91
CA LYS A 47 -1.75 -15.39 -9.13
C LYS A 47 -3.00 -15.85 -8.36
N ALA A 48 -3.22 -15.31 -7.17
CA ALA A 48 -4.43 -15.54 -6.38
C ALA A 48 -5.64 -14.74 -6.88
N ASN A 49 -5.48 -13.92 -7.93
CA ASN A 49 -6.52 -13.06 -8.50
C ASN A 49 -7.16 -12.12 -7.47
N VAL A 50 -6.39 -11.73 -6.43
CA VAL A 50 -6.83 -10.74 -5.43
C VAL A 50 -6.91 -9.36 -6.07
N LEU A 51 -5.99 -9.05 -6.99
CA LEU A 51 -6.00 -7.89 -7.86
C LEU A 51 -5.71 -8.33 -9.29
N LYS A 52 -6.29 -7.63 -10.27
CA LYS A 52 -5.95 -7.85 -11.68
C LYS A 52 -4.83 -6.90 -12.11
N SER A 53 -3.89 -7.44 -12.89
CA SER A 53 -2.71 -6.66 -13.31
C SER A 53 -3.06 -5.38 -14.07
N HIS A 54 -4.14 -5.35 -14.85
CA HIS A 54 -4.52 -4.16 -15.62
C HIS A 54 -5.18 -3.07 -14.76
N GLU A 55 -5.65 -3.41 -13.56
CA GLU A 55 -6.26 -2.48 -12.61
C GLU A 55 -5.17 -1.89 -11.68
N ALA A 56 -4.18 -2.69 -11.30
CA ALA A 56 -3.23 -2.36 -10.24
C ALA A 56 -1.80 -2.00 -10.72
N CYS A 57 -1.44 -2.30 -11.97
CA CYS A 57 -0.08 -2.10 -12.50
C CYS A 57 -0.10 -1.18 -13.73
N LYS A 58 0.90 -0.29 -13.84
CA LYS A 58 1.17 0.50 -15.04
C LYS A 58 2.66 0.49 -15.36
N TYR A 59 2.98 0.59 -16.64
CA TYR A 59 4.33 0.88 -17.09
C TYR A 59 4.41 2.35 -17.52
N ILE A 60 5.23 3.15 -16.84
CA ILE A 60 5.29 4.61 -17.06
C ILE A 60 6.72 5.11 -17.21
N LYS A 61 6.87 6.27 -17.85
CA LYS A 61 8.10 7.06 -17.83
C LYS A 61 8.13 7.96 -16.58
N LEU A 62 9.11 7.73 -15.72
CA LEU A 62 9.40 8.51 -14.52
C LEU A 62 10.01 9.87 -14.86
N GLU A 63 10.03 10.79 -13.90
CA GLU A 63 10.59 12.14 -14.07
C GLU A 63 12.09 12.14 -14.34
N ASN A 64 12.82 11.15 -13.83
CA ASN A 64 14.24 10.92 -14.13
C ASN A 64 14.49 10.36 -15.54
N GLY A 65 13.44 10.21 -16.36
CA GLY A 65 13.52 9.72 -17.74
C GLY A 65 13.47 8.19 -17.88
N ASN A 66 13.59 7.43 -16.79
CA ASN A 66 13.55 5.97 -16.82
C ASN A 66 12.13 5.45 -16.94
N ASN A 67 11.94 4.33 -17.61
CA ASN A 67 10.66 3.62 -17.61
C ASN A 67 10.64 2.59 -16.48
N ALA A 68 9.51 2.45 -15.80
CA ALA A 68 9.36 1.52 -14.69
C ALA A 68 7.93 0.99 -14.56
N ASP A 69 7.81 -0.23 -14.03
CA ASP A 69 6.56 -0.73 -13.50
C ASP A 69 6.23 -0.01 -12.19
N VAL A 70 4.99 0.49 -12.11
CA VAL A 70 4.44 1.16 -10.94
C VAL A 70 3.12 0.53 -10.52
N TYR A 71 2.84 0.63 -9.23
CA TYR A 71 1.74 -0.04 -8.56
C TYR A 71 0.88 0.96 -7.81
N ASN A 72 -0.44 0.79 -7.90
CA ASN A 72 -1.41 1.70 -7.28
C ASN A 72 -1.56 1.47 -5.76
N LEU A 73 -2.42 2.26 -5.13
CA LEU A 73 -2.72 2.14 -3.70
C LEU A 73 -3.28 0.76 -3.31
N ASP A 74 -4.11 0.14 -4.15
CA ASP A 74 -4.69 -1.18 -3.83
C ASP A 74 -3.60 -2.26 -3.71
N MET A 75 -2.61 -2.23 -4.62
CA MET A 75 -1.44 -3.10 -4.52
C MET A 75 -0.63 -2.81 -3.26
N VAL A 76 -0.42 -1.54 -2.90
CA VAL A 76 0.26 -1.16 -1.65
C VAL A 76 -0.47 -1.75 -0.44
N ILE A 77 -1.80 -1.64 -0.39
CA ILE A 77 -2.62 -2.18 0.70
C ILE A 77 -2.49 -3.71 0.75
N ALA A 78 -2.65 -4.39 -0.38
CA ALA A 78 -2.52 -5.85 -0.45
C ALA A 78 -1.13 -6.33 0.00
N LEU A 79 -0.07 -5.64 -0.43
CA LEU A 79 1.31 -5.94 -0.03
C LEU A 79 1.53 -5.79 1.48
N SER A 80 0.88 -4.81 2.12
CA SER A 80 1.00 -4.63 3.57
C SER A 80 0.52 -5.83 4.38
N TYR A 81 -0.32 -6.71 3.81
CA TYR A 81 -0.75 -7.96 4.44
C TYR A 81 0.08 -9.19 4.01
N GLN A 82 0.89 -9.07 2.96
CA GLN A 82 1.79 -10.14 2.48
C GLN A 82 3.21 -10.01 3.05
N ILE A 83 3.61 -8.81 3.47
CA ILE A 83 4.93 -8.51 4.00
C ILE A 83 4.82 -8.29 5.51
N ASP A 84 5.41 -9.20 6.30
CA ASP A 84 5.37 -9.15 7.76
C ASP A 84 6.59 -8.42 8.32
N THR A 85 6.50 -7.09 8.37
CA THR A 85 7.52 -6.22 8.99
C THR A 85 6.85 -5.24 9.95
N GLY A 86 7.63 -4.67 10.88
CA GLY A 86 7.15 -3.59 11.74
C GLY A 86 6.65 -2.38 10.92
N HIS A 87 7.27 -2.10 9.78
CA HIS A 87 6.85 -1.05 8.86
C HIS A 87 5.49 -1.34 8.24
N SER A 88 5.21 -2.59 7.83
CA SER A 88 3.88 -2.99 7.39
C SER A 88 2.83 -2.84 8.50
N ALA A 89 3.15 -3.19 9.75
CA ALA A 89 2.25 -3.01 10.88
C ALA A 89 1.91 -1.52 11.13
N VAL A 90 2.92 -0.65 11.07
CA VAL A 90 2.76 0.81 11.17
C VAL A 90 1.88 1.35 10.04
N PHE A 91 2.12 0.91 8.81
CA PHE A 91 1.29 1.28 7.66
C PHE A 91 -0.17 0.86 7.84
N ARG A 92 -0.43 -0.39 8.24
CA ARG A 92 -1.79 -0.90 8.49
C ARG A 92 -2.49 -0.11 9.60
N LYS A 93 -1.80 0.19 10.71
CA LYS A 93 -2.33 1.03 11.79
C LYS A 93 -2.68 2.45 11.30
N TRP A 94 -1.79 3.05 10.52
CA TRP A 94 -2.04 4.35 9.92
C TRP A 94 -3.24 4.32 8.96
N LEU A 95 -3.36 3.28 8.12
CA LEU A 95 -4.46 3.11 7.17
C LEU A 95 -5.80 3.04 7.90
N ILE A 96 -5.89 2.20 8.94
CA ILE A 96 -7.09 2.08 9.78
C ILE A 96 -7.43 3.44 10.40
N ASN A 97 -6.46 4.12 11.00
CA ASN A 97 -6.70 5.42 11.62
C ASN A 97 -7.12 6.50 10.60
N LYS A 98 -6.58 6.47 9.37
CA LYS A 98 -6.94 7.39 8.29
C LYS A 98 -8.37 7.15 7.84
N VAL A 99 -8.76 5.88 7.69
CA VAL A 99 -10.10 5.46 7.29
C VAL A 99 -11.12 5.72 8.40
N ALA A 100 -10.77 5.49 9.67
CA ALA A 100 -11.61 5.80 10.84
C ALA A 100 -11.85 7.30 11.03
N ARG A 101 -10.81 8.14 10.92
CA ARG A 101 -10.98 9.61 10.95
C ARG A 101 -11.81 10.14 9.79
N LYS A 102 -11.76 9.49 8.62
CA LYS A 102 -12.65 9.83 7.49
C LYS A 102 -14.11 9.43 7.78
N GLN A 103 -14.30 8.38 8.59
CA GLN A 103 -15.62 7.83 8.98
C GLN A 103 -16.31 8.60 10.12
N GLU A 104 -15.67 9.58 10.77
CA GLU A 104 -16.41 10.57 11.58
C GLU A 104 -17.46 11.33 10.75
N TYR A 105 -17.38 11.22 9.41
CA TYR A 105 -18.44 11.52 8.45
C TYR A 105 -18.85 10.25 7.66
N ASN A 106 -19.70 9.41 8.26
CA ASN A 106 -20.50 8.31 7.68
C ASN A 106 -19.84 6.93 7.38
N ILE A 107 -20.30 5.94 8.17
CA ILE A 107 -20.56 4.49 7.90
C ILE A 107 -19.50 3.44 8.29
N LEU A 108 -20.06 2.42 8.99
CA LEU A 108 -19.54 1.12 9.46
C LEU A 108 -18.84 0.25 8.40
N LEU A 109 -17.68 -0.31 8.77
CA LEU A 109 -17.01 -1.39 8.03
C LEU A 109 -17.19 -2.73 8.75
N TYR A 110 -17.91 -3.67 8.11
CA TYR A 110 -17.92 -5.07 8.52
C TYR A 110 -16.67 -5.77 8.00
N LEU A 111 -15.66 -5.90 8.86
CA LEU A 111 -14.53 -6.80 8.62
C LEU A 111 -14.87 -8.17 9.22
N ASN A 112 -15.01 -9.17 8.35
CA ASN A 112 -15.27 -10.55 8.74
C ASN A 112 -14.05 -11.11 9.50
N GLY A 113 -14.26 -11.52 10.74
CA GLY A 113 -13.36 -12.43 11.46
C GLY A 113 -12.47 -11.82 12.55
N THR A 114 -13.06 -11.07 13.50
CA THR A 114 -12.92 -11.22 14.97
C THR A 114 -13.41 -9.92 15.61
N SER A 115 -14.56 -9.99 16.27
CA SER A 115 -15.19 -8.86 16.94
C SER A 115 -14.38 -8.42 18.16
N HIS A 116 -13.59 -7.36 18.01
CA HIS A 116 -13.18 -6.56 19.15
C HIS A 116 -13.90 -5.22 19.08
N THR A 117 -14.93 -5.08 19.90
CA THR A 117 -15.55 -3.80 20.24
C THR A 117 -14.54 -3.00 21.06
N LEU A 118 -14.01 -1.92 20.48
CA LEU A 118 -13.37 -0.86 21.23
C LEU A 118 -14.34 0.31 21.23
N TYR A 119 -14.90 0.61 22.41
CA TYR A 119 -15.58 1.87 22.67
C TYR A 119 -14.53 2.99 22.73
N CYS A 120 -14.88 4.14 22.15
CA CYS A 120 -14.14 5.39 22.33
C CYS A 120 -14.14 5.83 23.79
#